data_AF-A0A433F6M7-F1
#
_entry.id   AF-A0A433F6M7-F1
#
_cell.length_a   1.000
_cell.length_b   1.000
_cell.length_c   1.000
_cell.angle_alpha   90.00
_cell.angle_beta   90.00
_cell.angle_gamma   90.00
#
_symmetry.space_group_name_H-M   'P 1'
#
loop_
_entity.id
_entity.type
_entity.pdbx_description
1 polymer ?
#
loop_
_entity_poly.entity_id
_entity_poly.type
_entity_poly.pdbx_seq_one_letter_code
_entity_poly.pdbx_strand_id
1 'polypeptide(L)'
;MQYLGYSIAPRGGVPATVRQQFEQHTGLSDPVELRTVLASSDPGDGTEPAMDGLPTAVASPAALERVLGRALTADEQQGFTAGKILTTKPVTVDRVELSSRQGTSASYTLESLSQVPPEYRDTTAGFVASQAVAKLPMEARYYVYTGVTPQQIELARAAPLELGFDPSWVRTQEPPVMFETPPAWVITSWVMVVLVVLIAALLARAQARALHPYLGGLYAVGVKPSTLRRVVLTQMVILLGLPVAGGILAGVAATAAVWALFPQPAVATVPWAVVGAATVGAVMALVIGTVAGTARLSVRARFTD
;
A
#
# COMPACT_ATOMS: atom_id res chain seq x y z
N MET A 1 -8.67 17.42 13.51
CA MET A 1 -10.13 17.19 13.55
C MET A 1 -10.35 15.69 13.55
N GLN A 2 -11.11 15.18 14.52
CA GLN A 2 -11.41 13.74 14.64
C GLN A 2 -12.84 13.52 14.13
N TYR A 3 -13.00 12.69 13.11
CA TYR A 3 -14.30 12.28 12.59
C TYR A 3 -14.66 10.92 13.17
N LEU A 4 -15.93 10.73 13.50
CA LEU A 4 -16.46 9.43 13.89
C LEU A 4 -17.45 8.95 12.82
N GLY A 5 -16.93 8.18 11.86
CA GLY A 5 -17.70 7.65 10.73
C GLY A 5 -17.83 6.13 10.79
N TYR A 6 -19.06 5.71 11.03
CA TYR A 6 -19.54 4.34 11.28
C TYR A 6 -19.49 3.42 10.05
N SER A 7 -19.76 2.14 10.30
CA SER A 7 -19.74 0.91 9.47
C SER A 7 -19.98 0.82 7.98
N ILE A 8 -19.28 -0.18 7.45
CA ILE A 8 -19.62 -0.98 6.28
C ILE A 8 -20.57 -2.11 6.74
N ALA A 9 -21.88 -1.91 6.66
CA ALA A 9 -22.84 -3.01 6.81
C ALA A 9 -23.10 -3.51 5.38
N PRO A 10 -22.62 -4.70 4.99
CA PRO A 10 -22.85 -5.19 3.65
C PRO A 10 -24.36 -5.32 3.44
N ARG A 11 -24.89 -4.49 2.52
CA ARG A 11 -26.19 -4.65 1.85
C ARG A 11 -27.48 -4.40 2.63
N GLY A 12 -27.44 -4.02 3.92
CA GLY A 12 -28.67 -3.83 4.73
C GLY A 12 -28.84 -2.48 5.43
N GLY A 13 -27.75 -1.74 5.69
CA GLY A 13 -27.76 -0.54 6.52
C GLY A 13 -27.95 -0.85 8.01
N VAL A 14 -27.77 0.16 8.86
CA VAL A 14 -27.95 0.01 10.32
C VAL A 14 -29.46 0.12 10.65
N PRO A 15 -30.04 -0.82 11.40
CA PRO A 15 -31.43 -0.71 11.84
C PRO A 15 -31.69 0.59 12.62
N ALA A 16 -32.84 1.23 12.40
CA ALA A 16 -33.16 2.51 13.03
C ALA A 16 -33.14 2.45 14.56
N THR A 17 -33.54 1.31 15.13
CA THR A 17 -33.52 1.05 16.58
C THR A 17 -32.10 1.04 17.15
N VAL A 18 -31.17 0.42 16.45
CA VAL A 18 -29.75 0.35 16.82
C VAL A 18 -29.14 1.75 16.78
N ARG A 19 -29.43 2.52 15.72
CA ARG A 19 -28.98 3.91 15.61
C ARG A 19 -29.48 4.75 16.79
N GLN A 20 -30.76 4.64 17.14
CA GLN A 20 -31.34 5.42 18.23
C GLN A 20 -30.70 5.06 19.58
N GLN A 21 -30.46 3.77 19.85
CA GLN A 21 -29.77 3.32 21.06
C GLN A 21 -28.33 3.83 21.10
N PHE A 22 -27.62 3.79 19.96
CA PHE A 22 -26.27 4.32 19.82
C PHE A 22 -26.20 5.83 20.08
N GLU A 23 -27.10 6.63 19.48
CA GLU A 23 -27.19 8.08 19.68
C GLU A 23 -27.49 8.41 21.16
N GLN A 24 -28.40 7.67 21.79
CA GLN A 24 -28.72 7.85 23.21
C GLN A 24 -27.54 7.53 24.13
N HIS A 25 -26.78 6.47 23.82
CA HIS A 25 -25.65 6.04 24.63
C HIS A 25 -24.42 6.95 24.46
N THR A 26 -24.14 7.40 23.24
CA THR A 26 -22.97 8.23 22.92
C THR A 26 -23.23 9.73 23.06
N GLY A 27 -24.50 10.14 23.16
CA GLY A 27 -24.89 11.56 23.11
C GLY A 27 -24.65 12.21 21.75
N LEU A 28 -24.47 11.42 20.69
CA LEU A 28 -24.31 11.91 19.31
C LEU A 28 -25.67 12.23 18.69
N SER A 29 -25.72 13.29 17.90
CA SER A 29 -26.93 13.74 17.20
C SER A 29 -26.59 14.38 15.85
N ASP A 30 -27.59 14.56 14.99
CA ASP A 30 -27.48 15.20 13.66
C ASP A 30 -26.46 14.53 12.69
N PRO A 31 -26.63 13.24 12.39
CA PRO A 31 -25.75 12.56 11.43
C PRO A 31 -25.90 13.10 10.02
N VAL A 32 -24.81 13.09 9.26
CA VAL A 32 -24.85 13.22 7.81
C VAL A 32 -25.21 11.87 7.20
N GLU A 33 -26.32 11.82 6.46
CA GLU A 33 -26.69 10.66 5.67
C GLU A 33 -25.91 10.63 4.35
N LEU A 34 -25.32 9.48 4.08
CA LEU A 34 -24.60 9.17 2.86
C LEU A 34 -25.12 7.84 2.29
N ARG A 35 -25.03 7.67 0.97
CA ARG A 35 -25.50 6.45 0.28
C ARG A 35 -24.57 6.08 -0.86
N THR A 36 -24.16 4.82 -0.94
CA THR A 36 -23.34 4.35 -2.07
C THR A 36 -24.21 4.21 -3.29
N VAL A 37 -23.80 4.77 -4.42
CA VAL A 37 -24.47 4.57 -5.70
C VAL A 37 -24.01 3.24 -6.29
N LEU A 38 -24.93 2.31 -6.54
CA LEU A 38 -24.67 0.97 -7.08
C LEU A 38 -24.53 0.99 -8.61
N ALA A 39 -23.73 1.92 -9.11
CA ALA A 39 -23.42 2.07 -10.52
C ALA A 39 -21.93 2.41 -10.69
N SER A 40 -21.26 1.67 -11.55
CA SER A 40 -19.82 1.82 -11.82
C SER A 40 -19.58 2.34 -13.23
N SER A 41 -18.40 2.91 -13.42
CA SER A 41 -17.86 3.21 -14.76
C SER A 41 -17.18 2.01 -15.42
N ASP A 42 -17.02 0.91 -14.67
CA ASP A 42 -16.45 -0.34 -15.15
C ASP A 42 -17.43 -1.07 -16.10
N PRO A 43 -17.09 -1.24 -17.38
CA PRO A 43 -17.90 -1.97 -18.34
C PRO A 43 -17.84 -3.50 -18.16
N GLY A 44 -16.93 -4.03 -17.34
CA GLY A 44 -16.82 -5.46 -17.05
C GLY A 44 -16.20 -6.30 -18.16
N ASP A 45 -15.59 -5.68 -19.16
CA ASP A 45 -14.90 -6.31 -20.30
C ASP A 45 -13.37 -6.42 -20.10
N GLY A 46 -12.88 -6.02 -18.93
CA GLY A 46 -11.46 -6.00 -18.58
C GLY A 46 -10.73 -4.71 -18.94
N THR A 47 -11.43 -3.70 -19.46
CA THR A 47 -10.88 -2.34 -19.60
C THR A 47 -10.82 -1.63 -18.25
N GLU A 48 -9.86 -0.72 -18.09
CA GLU A 48 -9.76 0.07 -16.86
C GLU A 48 -10.98 0.99 -16.72
N PRO A 49 -11.61 1.05 -15.53
CA PRO A 49 -12.73 1.95 -15.31
C PRO A 49 -12.28 3.41 -15.42
N ALA A 50 -13.09 4.24 -16.07
CA ALA A 50 -12.82 5.67 -16.19
C ALA A 50 -12.79 6.40 -14.83
N MET A 51 -13.44 5.81 -13.83
CA MET A 51 -13.47 6.27 -12.44
C MET A 51 -13.43 5.05 -11.51
N ASP A 52 -12.40 4.96 -10.69
CA ASP A 52 -12.15 3.83 -9.80
C ASP A 52 -13.02 3.86 -8.54
N GLY A 53 -13.96 2.92 -8.45
CA GLY A 53 -14.88 2.70 -7.34
C GLY A 53 -16.31 3.19 -7.61
N LEU A 54 -17.11 3.25 -6.54
CA LEU A 54 -18.49 3.72 -6.58
C LEU A 54 -18.59 5.14 -6.00
N PRO A 55 -19.40 6.03 -6.59
CA PRO A 55 -19.63 7.35 -6.03
C PRO A 55 -20.57 7.29 -4.82
N THR A 56 -20.41 8.27 -3.94
CA THR A 56 -21.23 8.46 -2.75
C THR A 56 -22.22 9.61 -2.95
N ALA A 57 -23.49 9.32 -2.78
CA ALA A 57 -24.56 10.30 -2.77
C ALA A 57 -24.67 11.01 -1.41
N VAL A 58 -24.75 12.34 -1.45
CA VAL A 58 -24.92 13.23 -0.28
C VAL A 58 -26.12 14.14 -0.50
N ALA A 59 -26.86 14.49 0.55
CA ALA A 59 -28.10 15.24 0.41
C ALA A 59 -27.90 16.69 -0.07
N SER A 60 -26.85 17.37 0.41
CA SER A 60 -26.64 18.79 0.15
C SER A 60 -25.16 19.18 0.19
N PRO A 61 -24.77 20.33 -0.38
CA PRO A 61 -23.42 20.88 -0.26
C PRO A 61 -22.99 21.02 1.21
N ALA A 62 -23.85 21.56 2.08
CA ALA A 62 -23.55 21.73 3.51
C ALA A 62 -23.30 20.39 4.23
N ALA A 63 -24.00 19.33 3.84
CA ALA A 63 -23.75 17.99 4.37
C ALA A 63 -22.37 17.47 3.90
N LEU A 64 -22.00 17.69 2.64
CA LEU A 64 -20.68 17.34 2.13
C LEU A 64 -19.57 18.14 2.84
N GLU A 65 -19.77 19.44 3.07
CA GLU A 65 -18.84 20.28 3.82
C GLU A 65 -18.60 19.77 5.24
N ARG A 66 -19.66 19.32 5.93
CA ARG A 66 -19.52 18.67 7.25
C ARG A 66 -18.68 17.40 7.18
N VAL A 67 -18.90 16.57 6.17
CA VAL A 67 -18.17 15.30 5.96
C VAL A 67 -16.69 15.54 5.64
N LEU A 68 -16.39 16.56 4.85
CA LEU A 68 -15.02 16.99 4.54
C LEU A 68 -14.38 17.81 5.67
N GLY A 69 -15.22 18.38 6.55
CA GLY A 69 -14.95 19.43 7.55
C GLY A 69 -14.14 20.60 7.02
N ARG A 70 -14.47 21.00 5.80
CA ARG A 70 -14.07 22.26 5.18
C ARG A 70 -15.22 22.77 4.33
N ALA A 71 -15.22 24.07 4.07
CA ALA A 71 -16.09 24.64 3.04
C ALA A 71 -15.68 24.13 1.66
N LEU A 72 -16.66 23.94 0.78
CA LEU A 72 -16.43 23.71 -0.64
C LEU A 72 -15.96 25.02 -1.28
N THR A 73 -15.15 24.93 -2.32
CA THR A 73 -14.87 26.10 -3.16
C THR A 73 -16.13 26.50 -3.94
N ALA A 74 -16.19 27.73 -4.46
CA ALA A 74 -17.33 28.18 -5.25
C ALA A 74 -17.58 27.27 -6.47
N ASP A 75 -16.51 26.83 -7.13
CA ASP A 75 -16.57 25.92 -8.27
C ASP A 75 -17.11 24.54 -7.85
N GLU A 76 -16.56 23.96 -6.77
CA GLU A 76 -17.01 22.66 -6.24
C GLU A 76 -18.49 22.71 -5.84
N GLN A 77 -18.91 23.79 -5.18
CA GLN A 77 -20.29 23.97 -4.75
C GLN A 77 -21.24 24.11 -5.95
N GLN A 78 -20.86 24.87 -6.97
CA GLN A 78 -21.63 25.02 -8.19
C GLN A 78 -21.69 23.69 -8.96
N GLY A 79 -20.57 22.99 -9.09
CA GLY A 79 -20.46 21.69 -9.73
C GLY A 79 -21.33 20.64 -9.06
N PHE A 80 -21.26 20.54 -7.73
CA PHE A 80 -22.09 19.62 -6.95
C PHE A 80 -23.58 19.92 -7.11
N THR A 81 -23.96 21.21 -7.05
CA THR A 81 -25.36 21.63 -7.22
C THR A 81 -25.88 21.36 -8.63
N ALA A 82 -25.01 21.47 -9.64
CA ALA A 82 -25.30 21.10 -11.02
C ALA A 82 -25.35 19.57 -11.26
N GLY A 83 -25.08 18.77 -10.24
CA GLY A 83 -25.13 17.31 -10.31
C GLY A 83 -23.86 16.65 -10.87
N LYS A 84 -22.74 17.37 -10.89
CA LYS A 84 -21.43 16.77 -11.20
C LYS A 84 -20.99 15.83 -10.07
N ILE A 85 -20.13 14.90 -10.40
CA ILE A 85 -19.45 14.04 -9.42
C ILE A 85 -18.14 14.71 -9.05
N LEU A 86 -18.00 15.08 -7.77
CA LEU A 86 -16.76 15.59 -7.22
C LEU A 86 -15.82 14.42 -6.91
N THR A 87 -14.81 14.17 -7.76
CA THR A 87 -13.95 12.98 -7.66
C THR A 87 -12.91 13.14 -6.54
N THR A 88 -12.70 12.06 -5.79
CA THR A 88 -11.67 11.99 -4.73
C THR A 88 -10.33 11.49 -5.25
N LYS A 89 -10.32 10.91 -6.44
CA LYS A 89 -9.15 10.41 -7.16
C LYS A 89 -8.94 11.20 -8.45
N PRO A 90 -7.68 11.32 -8.93
CA PRO A 90 -7.41 11.88 -10.25
C PRO A 90 -8.10 11.06 -11.33
N VAL A 91 -8.80 11.73 -12.23
CA VAL A 91 -9.45 11.15 -13.41
C VAL A 91 -8.92 11.82 -14.66
N THR A 92 -8.87 11.09 -15.77
CA THR A 92 -8.36 11.57 -17.06
C THR A 92 -9.46 12.01 -18.02
N VAL A 93 -10.72 11.87 -17.61
CA VAL A 93 -11.90 12.19 -18.41
C VAL A 93 -12.79 13.21 -17.70
N ASP A 94 -13.47 14.05 -18.48
CA ASP A 94 -14.40 15.06 -17.95
C ASP A 94 -15.83 14.52 -17.76
N ARG A 95 -16.11 13.34 -18.30
CA ARG A 95 -17.44 12.72 -18.29
C ARG A 95 -17.33 11.22 -18.12
N VAL A 96 -18.25 10.67 -17.36
CA VAL A 96 -18.38 9.24 -17.10
C VAL A 96 -19.81 8.79 -17.37
N GLU A 97 -19.97 7.55 -17.82
CA GLU A 97 -21.26 6.87 -17.77
C GLU A 97 -21.25 5.91 -16.59
N LEU A 98 -22.22 6.06 -15.70
CA LEU A 98 -22.42 5.14 -14.59
C LEU A 98 -23.51 4.16 -14.97
N SER A 99 -23.16 2.88 -14.98
CA SER A 99 -24.07 1.79 -15.32
C SER A 99 -24.29 0.90 -14.11
N SER A 100 -25.55 0.63 -13.81
CA SER A 100 -25.94 -0.31 -12.76
C SER A 100 -26.12 -1.72 -13.32
N ARG A 101 -26.01 -2.73 -12.45
CA ARG A 101 -26.30 -4.14 -12.82
C ARG A 101 -27.75 -4.36 -13.27
N GLN A 102 -28.64 -3.43 -12.97
CA GLN A 102 -30.05 -3.48 -13.36
C GLN A 102 -30.30 -2.88 -14.75
N GLY A 103 -29.24 -2.44 -15.45
CA GLY A 103 -29.32 -1.87 -16.80
C GLY A 103 -29.70 -0.39 -16.84
N THR A 104 -29.83 0.28 -15.69
CA THR A 104 -29.97 1.74 -15.65
C THR A 104 -28.59 2.37 -15.82
N SER A 105 -28.43 3.25 -16.80
CA SER A 105 -27.25 4.08 -16.98
C SER A 105 -27.58 5.57 -17.01
N ALA A 106 -26.61 6.39 -16.62
CA ALA A 106 -26.69 7.83 -16.72
C ALA A 106 -25.29 8.43 -16.85
N SER A 107 -25.19 9.52 -17.61
CA SER A 107 -23.93 10.22 -17.83
C SER A 107 -23.78 11.42 -16.89
N TYR A 108 -22.58 11.57 -16.34
CA TYR A 108 -22.24 12.60 -15.36
C TYR A 108 -20.93 13.27 -15.75
N THR A 109 -20.87 14.58 -15.55
CA THR A 109 -19.62 15.33 -15.64
C THR A 109 -18.85 15.18 -14.33
N LEU A 110 -17.52 15.07 -14.45
CA LEU A 110 -16.60 14.95 -13.33
C LEU A 110 -15.96 16.30 -13.00
N GLU A 111 -15.64 16.49 -11.74
CA GLU A 111 -14.87 17.65 -11.27
C GLU A 111 -13.99 17.20 -10.11
N SER A 112 -12.68 17.48 -10.18
CA SER A 112 -11.75 17.04 -9.15
C SER A 112 -11.93 17.83 -7.86
N LEU A 113 -12.05 17.12 -6.73
CA LEU A 113 -12.08 17.76 -5.42
C LEU A 113 -10.69 18.30 -5.07
N SER A 114 -10.59 19.58 -4.73
CA SER A 114 -9.31 20.29 -4.51
C SER A 114 -8.52 19.77 -3.31
N GLN A 115 -9.22 19.43 -2.22
CA GLN A 115 -8.65 18.84 -1.02
C GLN A 115 -9.51 17.67 -0.58
N VAL A 116 -8.92 16.47 -0.70
CA VAL A 116 -9.54 15.20 -0.30
C VAL A 116 -8.91 14.75 1.01
N PRO A 117 -9.70 14.63 2.09
CA PRO A 117 -9.24 14.00 3.33
C PRO A 117 -8.71 12.59 3.05
N PRO A 118 -7.57 12.17 3.64
CA PRO A 118 -6.95 10.88 3.37
C PRO A 118 -7.92 9.68 3.41
N GLU A 119 -8.87 9.70 4.34
CA GLU A 119 -9.89 8.67 4.54
C GLU A 119 -10.80 8.42 3.33
N TYR A 120 -11.05 9.45 2.51
CA TYR A 120 -11.92 9.36 1.33
C TYR A 120 -11.17 9.13 0.03
N ARG A 121 -9.83 9.19 0.05
CA ARG A 121 -9.02 9.00 -1.17
C ARG A 121 -9.17 7.59 -1.73
N ASP A 122 -9.24 6.59 -0.86
CA ASP A 122 -9.23 5.18 -1.27
C ASP A 122 -10.60 4.50 -1.13
N THR A 123 -11.53 5.09 -0.37
CA THR A 123 -12.80 4.44 0.02
C THR A 123 -13.98 4.80 -0.86
N THR A 124 -13.97 5.96 -1.51
CA THR A 124 -15.03 6.41 -2.42
C THR A 124 -14.39 6.90 -3.72
N ALA A 125 -15.11 6.80 -4.83
CA ALA A 125 -14.67 7.36 -6.11
C ALA A 125 -14.92 8.87 -6.21
N GLY A 126 -15.91 9.37 -5.45
CA GLY A 126 -16.33 10.75 -5.48
C GLY A 126 -17.64 10.99 -4.71
N PHE A 127 -18.06 12.24 -4.65
CA PHE A 127 -19.31 12.66 -4.03
C PHE A 127 -20.25 13.28 -5.06
N VAL A 128 -21.54 12.98 -4.97
CA VAL A 128 -22.56 13.47 -5.90
C VAL A 128 -23.84 13.84 -5.15
N ALA A 129 -24.58 14.81 -5.67
CA ALA A 129 -25.87 15.18 -5.09
C ALA A 129 -26.86 14.02 -5.22
N SER A 130 -27.52 13.64 -4.12
CA SER A 130 -28.47 12.52 -4.07
C SER A 130 -29.60 12.66 -5.09
N GLN A 131 -30.04 13.90 -5.35
CA GLN A 131 -31.05 14.21 -6.36
C GLN A 131 -30.58 13.94 -7.80
N ALA A 132 -29.29 14.12 -8.10
CA ALA A 132 -28.74 13.92 -9.43
C ALA A 132 -28.63 12.43 -9.81
N VAL A 133 -28.51 11.56 -8.80
CA VAL A 133 -28.42 10.10 -8.96
C VAL A 133 -29.69 9.38 -8.52
N ALA A 134 -30.80 10.08 -8.30
CA ALA A 134 -32.04 9.51 -7.77
C ALA A 134 -32.63 8.33 -8.57
N LYS A 135 -32.29 8.25 -9.86
CA LYS A 135 -32.72 7.18 -10.77
C LYS A 135 -31.82 5.93 -10.70
N LEU A 136 -30.60 6.05 -10.18
CA LEU A 136 -29.68 4.94 -10.03
C LEU A 136 -29.97 4.16 -8.75
N PRO A 137 -29.76 2.84 -8.74
CA PRO A 137 -29.86 2.07 -7.51
C PRO A 137 -28.81 2.56 -6.52
N MET A 138 -29.19 2.66 -5.26
CA MET A 138 -28.33 3.09 -4.16
C MET A 138 -28.41 2.06 -3.04
N GLU A 139 -27.28 1.84 -2.36
CA GLU A 139 -27.25 1.04 -1.14
C GLU A 139 -28.07 1.67 -0.01
N ALA A 140 -28.17 0.90 1.07
CA ALA A 140 -28.72 1.35 2.33
C ALA A 140 -27.93 2.56 2.88
N ARG A 141 -28.62 3.33 3.71
CA ARG A 141 -28.13 4.59 4.28
C ARG A 141 -27.00 4.31 5.26
N TYR A 142 -25.95 5.12 5.18
CA TYR A 142 -24.90 5.17 6.18
C TYR A 142 -24.81 6.57 6.79
N TYR A 143 -24.40 6.63 8.06
CA TYR A 143 -24.46 7.83 8.89
C TYR A 143 -23.06 8.21 9.37
N VAL A 144 -22.67 9.46 9.14
CA VAL A 144 -21.39 10.02 9.58
C VAL A 144 -21.65 11.12 10.60
N TYR A 145 -21.00 11.02 11.77
CA TYR A 145 -21.05 12.03 12.81
C TYR A 145 -19.78 12.87 12.77
N THR A 146 -19.95 14.18 12.75
CA THR A 146 -18.88 15.17 12.60
C THR A 146 -18.76 15.98 13.88
N GLY A 147 -17.57 16.45 14.23
CA GLY A 147 -17.37 17.27 15.44
C GLY A 147 -17.44 16.47 16.75
N VAL A 148 -16.96 15.23 16.72
CA VAL A 148 -17.05 14.30 17.85
C VAL A 148 -15.92 14.53 18.84
N THR A 149 -16.22 14.53 20.13
CA THR A 149 -15.23 14.66 21.20
C THR A 149 -14.52 13.34 21.48
N PRO A 150 -13.27 13.34 21.99
CA PRO A 150 -12.55 12.09 22.30
C PRO A 150 -13.32 11.14 23.24
N GLN A 151 -14.06 11.68 24.21
CA GLN A 151 -14.89 10.88 25.12
C GLN A 151 -16.03 10.16 24.38
N GLN A 152 -16.66 10.82 23.42
CA GLN A 152 -17.69 10.21 22.58
C GLN A 152 -17.12 9.14 21.64
N ILE A 153 -15.84 9.27 21.23
CA ILE A 153 -15.16 8.23 20.46
C ILE A 153 -15.01 6.96 21.28
N GLU A 154 -14.57 7.06 22.53
CA GLU A 154 -14.44 5.90 23.42
C GLU A 154 -15.80 5.24 23.71
N LEU A 155 -16.83 6.05 24.01
CA LEU A 155 -18.20 5.53 24.18
C LEU A 155 -18.71 4.84 22.90
N ALA A 156 -18.44 5.41 21.73
CA ALA A 156 -18.84 4.81 20.47
C ALA A 156 -18.15 3.46 20.21
N ARG A 157 -16.90 3.28 20.64
CA ARG A 157 -16.18 2.00 20.54
C ARG A 157 -16.70 0.95 21.50
N ALA A 158 -17.08 1.36 22.71
CA ALA A 158 -17.65 0.47 23.71
C ALA A 158 -19.09 0.06 23.36
N ALA A 159 -19.82 0.92 22.63
CA ALA A 159 -21.23 0.75 22.32
C ALA A 159 -21.64 -0.63 21.76
N PRO A 160 -20.94 -1.30 20.82
CA PRO A 160 -21.33 -2.63 20.34
C PRO A 160 -21.29 -3.69 21.44
N LEU A 161 -20.26 -3.61 22.27
CA LEU A 161 -20.03 -4.55 23.35
C LEU A 161 -21.02 -4.32 24.49
N GLU A 162 -21.29 -3.05 24.83
CA GLU A 162 -22.20 -2.69 25.91
C GLU A 162 -23.68 -2.84 25.52
N LEU A 163 -24.04 -2.53 24.27
CA LEU A 163 -25.42 -2.61 23.78
C LEU A 163 -25.73 -3.92 23.03
N GLY A 164 -24.74 -4.78 22.82
CA GLY A 164 -24.92 -6.13 22.28
C GLY A 164 -25.29 -6.19 20.80
N PHE A 165 -24.85 -5.23 19.99
CA PHE A 165 -25.08 -5.22 18.54
C PHE A 165 -23.78 -5.52 17.75
N ASP A 166 -23.91 -5.79 16.46
CA ASP A 166 -22.78 -6.20 15.62
C ASP A 166 -21.68 -5.11 15.58
N PRO A 167 -20.43 -5.40 15.99
CA PRO A 167 -19.35 -4.42 15.99
C PRO A 167 -18.98 -3.97 14.57
N SER A 168 -19.30 -4.75 13.53
CA SER A 168 -19.15 -4.31 12.15
C SER A 168 -20.01 -3.11 11.83
N TRP A 169 -21.02 -2.80 12.67
CA TRP A 169 -21.79 -1.56 12.66
C TRP A 169 -20.98 -0.38 13.22
N VAL A 170 -20.11 -0.46 14.22
CA VAL A 170 -19.25 0.72 14.51
C VAL A 170 -17.99 0.70 13.69
N ARG A 171 -17.69 1.83 13.06
CA ARG A 171 -16.31 2.19 12.75
C ARG A 171 -15.99 3.53 13.37
N THR A 172 -14.85 3.59 14.04
CA THR A 172 -14.24 4.83 14.50
C THR A 172 -13.00 5.05 13.65
N GLN A 173 -12.89 6.20 13.03
CA GLN A 173 -11.73 6.52 12.21
C GLN A 173 -10.61 6.97 13.13
N GLU A 174 -9.64 6.08 13.38
CA GLU A 174 -8.34 6.51 13.86
C GLU A 174 -7.50 6.95 12.67
N PRO A 175 -6.70 8.03 12.80
CA PRO A 175 -5.60 8.21 11.88
C PRO A 175 -4.81 6.89 11.85
N PRO A 176 -4.39 6.40 10.67
CA PRO A 176 -3.64 5.15 10.60
C PRO A 176 -2.52 5.24 11.61
N VAL A 177 -2.55 4.35 12.60
CA VAL A 177 -1.47 4.25 13.57
C VAL A 177 -0.27 3.93 12.70
N MET A 178 0.58 4.93 12.46
CA MET A 178 1.88 4.71 11.85
C MET A 178 2.52 3.71 12.80
N PHE A 179 2.55 2.44 12.41
CA PHE A 179 3.30 1.44 13.14
C PHE A 179 4.74 1.93 13.08
N GLU A 180 5.17 2.67 14.11
CA GLU A 180 6.57 2.93 14.33
C GLU A 180 7.19 1.54 14.50
N THR A 181 7.86 1.09 13.43
CA THR A 181 8.50 -0.22 13.38
C THR A 181 9.27 -0.40 14.68
N PRO A 182 8.92 -1.38 15.54
CA PRO A 182 9.58 -1.51 16.83
C PRO A 182 11.10 -1.54 16.63
N PRO A 183 11.90 -0.81 17.43
CA PRO A 183 13.34 -0.73 17.22
C PRO A 183 14.00 -2.10 17.13
N ALA A 184 13.44 -3.09 17.86
CA ALA A 184 13.83 -4.49 17.78
C ALA A 184 13.81 -5.06 16.36
N TRP A 185 12.78 -4.78 15.55
CA TRP A 185 12.67 -5.30 14.18
C TRP A 185 13.73 -4.71 13.25
N VAL A 186 14.02 -3.42 13.40
CA VAL A 186 15.10 -2.75 12.67
C VAL A 186 16.45 -3.37 13.04
N ILE A 187 16.69 -3.58 14.33
CA ILE A 187 17.92 -4.23 14.84
C ILE A 187 18.05 -5.65 14.28
N THR A 188 17.02 -6.48 14.37
CA THR A 188 17.04 -7.86 13.84
C THR A 188 17.33 -7.88 12.35
N SER A 189 16.76 -6.95 11.59
CA SER A 189 17.01 -6.82 10.16
C SER A 189 18.47 -6.49 9.86
N TRP A 190 19.07 -5.55 10.58
CA TRP A 190 20.49 -5.22 10.45
C TRP A 190 21.42 -6.37 10.86
N VAL A 191 21.07 -7.12 11.91
CA VAL A 191 21.83 -8.31 12.32
C VAL A 191 21.82 -9.37 11.21
N MET A 192 20.67 -9.58 10.55
CA MET A 192 20.58 -10.47 9.39
C MET A 192 21.45 -10.00 8.23
N VAL A 193 21.49 -8.69 7.94
CA VAL A 193 22.39 -8.13 6.91
C VAL A 193 23.85 -8.44 7.23
N VAL A 194 24.29 -8.17 8.46
CA VAL A 194 25.67 -8.45 8.89
C VAL A 194 26.00 -9.94 8.76
N LEU A 195 25.08 -10.82 9.15
CA LEU A 195 25.25 -12.27 9.04
C LEU A 195 25.42 -12.71 7.57
N VAL A 196 24.58 -12.20 6.67
CA VAL A 196 24.65 -12.50 5.23
C VAL A 196 25.98 -12.03 4.64
N VAL A 197 26.42 -10.82 4.99
CA VAL A 197 27.71 -10.26 4.55
C VAL A 197 28.88 -11.10 5.04
N LEU A 198 28.85 -11.55 6.30
CA LEU A 198 29.88 -12.43 6.86
C LEU A 198 29.94 -13.78 6.15
N ILE A 199 28.78 -14.41 5.92
CA ILE A 199 28.69 -15.68 5.19
C ILE A 199 29.22 -15.53 3.76
N ALA A 200 28.83 -14.45 3.06
CA ALA A 200 29.33 -14.15 1.73
C ALA A 200 30.86 -13.95 1.70
N ALA A 201 31.41 -13.22 2.68
CA ALA A 201 32.85 -13.02 2.80
C ALA A 201 33.62 -14.34 3.06
N LEU A 202 33.07 -15.21 3.92
CA LEU A 202 33.64 -16.53 4.20
C LEU A 202 33.62 -17.43 2.96
N LEU A 203 32.50 -17.47 2.23
CA LEU A 203 32.35 -18.20 0.97
C LEU A 203 33.33 -17.70 -0.09
N ALA A 204 33.44 -16.38 -0.28
CA ALA A 204 34.39 -15.78 -1.21
C ALA A 204 35.83 -16.17 -0.88
N ARG A 205 36.18 -16.15 0.42
CA ARG A 205 37.52 -16.54 0.88
C ARG A 205 37.79 -18.04 0.71
N ALA A 206 36.79 -18.89 0.93
CA ALA A 206 36.90 -20.32 0.72
C ALA A 206 37.08 -20.66 -0.77
N GLN A 207 36.29 -20.03 -1.65
CA GLN A 207 36.41 -20.17 -3.10
C GLN A 207 37.79 -19.72 -3.61
N ALA A 208 38.27 -18.56 -3.16
CA ALA A 208 39.59 -18.06 -3.54
C ALA A 208 40.74 -19.02 -3.14
N ARG A 209 40.62 -19.71 -1.99
CA ARG A 209 41.58 -20.74 -1.58
C ARG A 209 41.47 -22.01 -2.43
N ALA A 210 40.25 -22.45 -2.73
CA ALA A 210 40.01 -23.65 -3.55
C ALA A 210 40.52 -23.51 -4.99
N LEU A 211 40.52 -22.29 -5.54
CA LEU A 211 41.05 -21.99 -6.89
C LEU A 211 42.59 -21.97 -6.96
N HIS A 212 43.28 -21.79 -5.83
CA HIS A 212 44.73 -21.58 -5.78
C HIS A 212 45.58 -22.72 -6.40
N PRO A 213 45.26 -24.02 -6.20
CA PRO A 213 46.02 -25.12 -6.80
C PRO A 213 45.84 -25.21 -8.33
N TYR A 214 44.62 -24.95 -8.81
CA TYR A 214 44.29 -25.01 -10.23
C TYR A 214 45.00 -23.92 -11.03
N LEU A 215 45.11 -22.71 -10.46
CA LEU A 215 45.84 -21.61 -11.08
C LEU A 215 47.34 -21.93 -11.21
N GLY A 216 47.95 -22.60 -10.23
CA GLY A 216 49.34 -23.05 -10.30
C GLY A 216 49.61 -24.03 -11.46
N GLY A 217 48.69 -24.96 -11.70
CA GLY A 217 48.76 -25.89 -12.83
C GLY A 217 48.57 -25.19 -14.19
N LEU A 218 47.67 -24.22 -14.28
CA LEU A 218 47.42 -23.46 -15.52
C LEU A 218 48.57 -22.51 -15.89
N TYR A 219 49.25 -21.95 -14.89
CA TYR A 219 50.46 -21.15 -15.11
C TYR A 219 51.62 -22.00 -15.66
N ALA A 220 51.78 -23.24 -15.17
CA ALA A 220 52.80 -24.17 -15.67
C ALA A 220 52.61 -24.55 -17.16
N VAL A 221 51.38 -24.41 -17.68
CA VAL A 221 51.02 -24.69 -19.08
C VAL A 221 51.13 -23.43 -19.97
N GLY A 222 51.57 -22.29 -19.43
CA GLY A 222 51.84 -21.06 -20.19
C GLY A 222 50.60 -20.22 -20.52
N VAL A 223 49.49 -20.42 -19.80
CA VAL A 223 48.27 -19.63 -20.01
C VAL A 223 48.48 -18.19 -19.54
N LYS A 224 48.13 -17.22 -20.41
CA LYS A 224 48.26 -15.79 -20.10
C LYS A 224 47.41 -15.40 -18.86
N PRO A 225 47.97 -14.60 -17.93
CA PRO A 225 47.28 -14.17 -16.70
C PRO A 225 45.93 -13.48 -16.93
N SER A 226 45.80 -12.78 -18.06
CA SER A 226 44.58 -12.05 -18.43
C SER A 226 43.40 -12.97 -18.73
N THR A 227 43.64 -14.11 -19.39
CA THR A 227 42.62 -15.12 -19.70
C THR A 227 42.18 -15.84 -18.43
N LEU A 228 43.14 -16.16 -17.56
CA LEU A 228 42.90 -16.78 -16.26
C LEU A 228 42.04 -15.87 -15.37
N ARG A 229 42.36 -14.58 -15.32
CA ARG A 229 41.58 -13.57 -14.59
C ARG A 229 40.15 -13.45 -15.12
N ARG A 230 39.95 -13.52 -16.45
CA ARG A 230 38.61 -13.42 -17.07
C ARG A 230 37.73 -14.62 -16.71
N VAL A 231 38.28 -15.84 -16.77
CA VAL A 231 37.53 -17.07 -16.42
C VAL A 231 37.12 -17.07 -14.96
N VAL A 232 38.02 -16.70 -14.05
CA VAL A 232 37.71 -16.59 -12.61
C VAL A 232 36.65 -15.51 -12.36
N LEU A 233 36.72 -14.37 -13.06
CA LEU A 233 35.73 -13.30 -12.94
C LEU A 233 34.34 -13.77 -13.42
N THR A 234 34.27 -14.43 -14.57
CA THR A 234 33.01 -14.95 -15.13
C THR A 234 32.40 -16.03 -14.24
N GLN A 235 33.22 -16.95 -13.73
CA GLN A 235 32.76 -17.99 -12.81
C GLN A 235 32.22 -17.39 -11.51
N MET A 236 32.87 -16.36 -10.96
CA MET A 236 32.35 -15.65 -9.79
C MET A 236 31.07 -14.88 -10.07
N VAL A 237 30.95 -14.20 -11.22
CA VAL A 237 29.71 -13.51 -11.60
C VAL A 237 28.54 -14.49 -11.71
N ILE A 238 28.74 -15.68 -12.26
CA ILE A 238 27.68 -16.69 -12.39
C ILE A 238 27.33 -17.30 -11.03
N LEU A 239 28.33 -17.74 -10.26
CA LEU A 239 28.13 -18.38 -8.95
C LEU A 239 27.54 -17.44 -7.90
N LEU A 240 27.66 -16.13 -8.08
CA LEU A 240 27.19 -15.12 -7.12
C LEU A 240 25.98 -14.34 -7.62
N GLY A 241 25.92 -14.07 -8.92
CA GLY A 241 24.80 -13.37 -9.55
C GLY A 241 23.50 -14.17 -9.48
N LEU A 242 23.56 -15.49 -9.75
CA LEU A 242 22.36 -16.34 -9.67
C LEU A 242 21.75 -16.39 -8.26
N PRO A 243 22.52 -16.65 -7.18
CA PRO A 243 21.97 -16.69 -5.83
C PRO A 243 21.45 -15.33 -5.34
N VAL A 244 22.10 -14.22 -5.70
CA VAL A 244 21.62 -12.87 -5.33
C VAL A 244 20.30 -12.57 -6.05
N ALA A 245 20.23 -12.81 -7.36
CA ALA A 245 18.99 -12.63 -8.12
C ALA A 245 17.86 -13.54 -7.60
N GLY A 246 18.19 -14.81 -7.30
CA GLY A 246 17.26 -15.77 -6.70
C GLY A 246 16.77 -15.34 -5.32
N GLY A 247 17.65 -14.80 -4.47
CA GLY A 247 17.28 -14.28 -3.16
C GLY A 247 16.36 -13.06 -3.23
N ILE A 248 16.60 -12.15 -4.18
CA ILE A 248 15.70 -11.00 -4.43
C ILE A 248 14.33 -11.49 -4.88
N LEU A 249 14.28 -12.40 -5.86
CA LEU A 249 13.02 -12.96 -6.36
C LEU A 249 12.25 -13.71 -5.27
N ALA A 250 12.94 -14.50 -4.44
CA ALA A 250 12.34 -15.19 -3.30
C ALA A 250 11.79 -14.20 -2.25
N GLY A 251 12.49 -13.10 -1.98
CA GLY A 251 12.01 -12.05 -1.08
C GLY A 251 10.75 -11.34 -1.61
N VAL A 252 10.71 -11.04 -2.91
CA VAL A 252 9.52 -10.49 -3.57
C VAL A 252 8.35 -11.47 -3.50
N ALA A 253 8.59 -12.76 -3.80
CA ALA A 253 7.57 -13.80 -3.73
C ALA A 253 7.04 -14.01 -2.30
N ALA A 254 7.91 -14.01 -1.29
CA ALA A 254 7.50 -14.11 0.11
C ALA A 254 6.65 -12.92 0.55
N THR A 255 7.01 -11.70 0.11
CA THR A 255 6.22 -10.49 0.38
C THR A 255 4.85 -10.57 -0.28
N ALA A 256 4.79 -11.00 -1.55
CA ALA A 256 3.53 -11.21 -2.26
C ALA A 256 2.65 -12.28 -1.59
N ALA A 257 3.26 -13.36 -1.09
CA ALA A 257 2.56 -14.40 -0.35
C ALA A 257 1.97 -13.89 0.97
N VAL A 258 2.69 -13.04 1.71
CA VAL A 258 2.17 -12.40 2.93
C VAL A 258 0.97 -11.50 2.61
N TRP A 259 1.06 -10.71 1.54
CA TRP A 259 -0.06 -9.89 1.04
C TRP A 259 -1.29 -10.74 0.68
N ALA A 260 -1.09 -11.90 0.06
CA ALA A 260 -2.17 -12.80 -0.31
C ALA A 260 -2.83 -13.50 0.91
N LEU A 261 -2.05 -13.79 1.96
CA LEU A 261 -2.51 -14.53 3.14
C LEU A 261 -3.12 -13.64 4.24
N PHE A 262 -2.75 -12.35 4.29
CA PHE A 262 -3.24 -11.40 5.29
C PHE A 262 -3.86 -10.17 4.62
N PRO A 263 -5.17 -10.20 4.25
CA PRO A 263 -5.85 -9.11 3.53
C PRO A 263 -6.12 -7.85 4.37
N GLN A 264 -5.54 -7.72 5.57
CA GLN A 264 -5.75 -6.55 6.41
C GLN A 264 -4.86 -5.39 5.95
N PRO A 265 -5.30 -4.12 6.11
CA PRO A 265 -4.59 -2.94 5.60
C PRO A 265 -3.33 -2.58 6.41
N ALA A 266 -2.64 -3.58 6.97
CA ALA A 266 -1.27 -3.38 7.42
C ALA A 266 -0.44 -3.21 6.15
N VAL A 267 -0.19 -1.95 5.79
CA VAL A 267 0.73 -1.58 4.72
C VAL A 267 2.08 -2.23 5.03
N ALA A 268 2.31 -3.42 4.49
CA ALA A 268 3.56 -4.14 4.65
C ALA A 268 4.58 -3.42 3.76
N THR A 269 5.11 -2.32 4.27
CA THR A 269 6.09 -1.49 3.58
C THR A 269 7.39 -2.26 3.54
N VAL A 270 7.77 -2.76 2.36
CA VAL A 270 9.06 -3.42 2.18
C VAL A 270 10.16 -2.40 2.49
N PRO A 271 11.06 -2.67 3.45
CA PRO A 271 12.12 -1.74 3.80
C PRO A 271 13.24 -1.81 2.73
N TRP A 272 13.00 -1.16 1.58
CA TRP A 272 13.92 -1.14 0.43
C TRP A 272 15.32 -0.67 0.80
N ALA A 273 15.46 0.20 1.80
CA ALA A 273 16.75 0.62 2.34
C ALA A 273 17.56 -0.55 2.90
N VAL A 274 16.91 -1.48 3.62
CA VAL A 274 17.56 -2.67 4.20
C VAL A 274 17.89 -3.67 3.11
N VAL A 275 16.97 -3.91 2.16
CA VAL A 275 17.21 -4.78 1.00
C VAL A 275 18.37 -4.26 0.15
N GLY A 276 18.40 -2.95 -0.09
CA GLY A 276 19.49 -2.26 -0.79
C GLY A 276 20.82 -2.39 -0.05
N ALA A 277 20.84 -2.13 1.26
CA ALA A 277 22.05 -2.26 2.09
C ALA A 277 22.58 -3.70 2.10
N ALA A 278 21.70 -4.70 2.20
CA ALA A 278 22.07 -6.12 2.14
C ALA A 278 22.71 -6.47 0.79
N THR A 279 22.09 -6.02 -0.30
CA THR A 279 22.55 -6.28 -1.66
C THR A 279 23.91 -5.62 -1.93
N VAL A 280 24.05 -4.33 -1.60
CA VAL A 280 25.30 -3.58 -1.76
C VAL A 280 26.40 -4.16 -0.87
N GLY A 281 26.08 -4.49 0.39
CA GLY A 281 27.03 -5.10 1.32
C GLY A 281 27.55 -6.45 0.83
N ALA A 282 26.66 -7.31 0.32
CA ALA A 282 27.04 -8.59 -0.27
C ALA A 282 27.95 -8.38 -1.49
N VAL A 283 27.57 -7.50 -2.43
CA VAL A 283 28.38 -7.19 -3.62
C VAL A 283 29.77 -6.66 -3.23
N MET A 284 29.84 -5.73 -2.27
CA MET A 284 31.12 -5.16 -1.80
C MET A 284 32.02 -6.21 -1.14
N ALA A 285 31.48 -7.05 -0.27
CA ALA A 285 32.24 -8.15 0.35
C ALA A 285 32.82 -9.10 -0.70
N LEU A 286 32.09 -9.33 -1.79
CA LEU A 286 32.52 -10.17 -2.90
C LEU A 286 33.61 -9.51 -3.76
N VAL A 287 33.47 -8.22 -4.08
CA VAL A 287 34.51 -7.47 -4.81
C VAL A 287 35.80 -7.46 -3.99
N ILE A 288 35.72 -7.19 -2.69
CA ILE A 288 36.88 -7.20 -1.78
C ILE A 288 37.51 -8.59 -1.73
N GLY A 289 36.72 -9.65 -1.58
CA GLY A 289 37.20 -11.04 -1.58
C GLY A 289 37.93 -11.42 -2.88
N THR A 290 37.38 -10.99 -4.02
CA THR A 290 37.93 -11.24 -5.36
C THR A 290 39.23 -10.46 -5.60
N VAL A 291 39.26 -9.18 -5.24
CA VAL A 291 40.45 -8.33 -5.38
C VAL A 291 41.55 -8.79 -4.43
N ALA A 292 41.23 -9.12 -3.18
CA ALA A 292 42.23 -9.63 -2.23
C ALA A 292 42.77 -11.02 -2.64
N GLY A 293 41.92 -11.87 -3.22
CA GLY A 293 42.33 -13.17 -3.77
C GLY A 293 43.25 -13.03 -4.98
N THR A 294 42.96 -12.07 -5.87
CA THR A 294 43.74 -11.85 -7.11
C THR A 294 45.02 -11.03 -6.89
N ALA A 295 45.04 -10.06 -5.96
CA ALA A 295 46.22 -9.26 -5.64
C ALA A 295 47.33 -10.10 -4.96
N ARG A 296 46.97 -11.11 -4.16
CA ARG A 296 47.96 -12.03 -3.58
C ARG A 296 48.65 -12.91 -4.62
N LEU A 297 48.01 -13.16 -5.76
CA LEU A 297 48.58 -13.93 -6.88
C LEU A 297 49.60 -13.08 -7.66
N SER A 298 49.36 -11.78 -7.85
CA SER A 298 50.27 -10.90 -8.60
C SER A 298 51.54 -10.52 -7.82
N VAL A 299 51.45 -10.43 -6.49
CA VAL A 299 52.62 -10.12 -5.64
C VAL A 299 53.63 -11.26 -5.61
N ARG A 300 53.18 -12.52 -5.60
CA ARG A 300 54.08 -13.68 -5.50
C ARG A 300 54.81 -13.99 -6.82
N ALA A 301 54.23 -13.64 -7.96
CA ALA A 301 54.86 -13.77 -9.27
C ALA A 301 56.09 -12.87 -9.45
N ARG A 302 56.18 -11.73 -8.73
CA ARG A 302 57.34 -10.83 -8.77
C ARG A 302 58.55 -11.30 -7.95
N PHE A 303 58.38 -12.34 -7.13
CA PHE A 303 59.46 -12.87 -6.27
C PHE A 303 60.04 -14.18 -6.79
N THR A 304 59.64 -14.61 -8.00
CA THR A 304 60.13 -15.83 -8.67
C THR A 304 60.84 -15.55 -10.01
N ASP A 305 61.05 -14.27 -10.34
CA ASP A 305 61.96 -13.84 -11.41
C ASP A 305 63.36 -13.57 -10.83
#